data_AF-A0A975CYR0-F1
#
_entry.id   AF-A0A975CYR0-F1
#
_cell.length_a   1.000
_cell.length_b   1.000
_cell.length_c   1.000
_cell.angle_alpha   90.00
_cell.angle_beta   90.00
_cell.angle_gamma   90.00
#
_symmetry.space_group_name_H-M   'P 1'
#
loop_
_entity.id
_entity.type
_entity.pdbx_description
1 polymer ?
#
loop_
_entity_poly.entity_id
_entity_poly.type
_entity_poly.pdbx_seq_one_letter_code
_entity_poly.pdbx_strand_id
1 'polypeptide(L)'
;MTVFVACKFRASDTRTYTYAYEGDETFAPGDIVKVPDNRSDGWKRVEVVSVSDQAPPFPCKPILGRVEDVPAEPDVFQANDTPIDRDGLDPVVQF
;
A
#
# COMPACT_ATOMS: atom_id res chain seq x y z
N MET A 1 -21.06 13.17 -5.47
CA MET A 1 -21.92 12.40 -4.54
C MET A 1 -21.26 12.32 -3.15
N THR A 2 -21.99 12.05 -2.06
CA THR A 2 -21.36 11.81 -0.74
C THR A 2 -21.43 10.32 -0.42
N VAL A 3 -20.28 9.71 -0.12
CA VAL A 3 -20.19 8.31 0.26
C VAL A 3 -19.40 8.15 1.56
N PHE A 4 -19.69 7.07 2.27
CA PHE A 4 -19.12 6.72 3.56
C PHE A 4 -18.31 5.45 3.42
N VAL A 5 -17.00 5.56 3.65
CA VAL A 5 -16.02 4.51 3.40
C VAL A 5 -15.54 3.99 4.74
N ALA A 6 -15.78 2.70 4.98
CA ALA A 6 -15.32 2.00 6.17
C ALA A 6 -13.93 1.43 5.89
N CYS A 7 -12.92 1.91 6.62
CA CYS A 7 -11.51 1.58 6.37
C CYS A 7 -10.83 0.97 7.60
N LYS A 8 -9.75 0.20 7.35
CA LYS A 8 -8.86 -0.36 8.36
C LYS A 8 -7.42 0.08 8.14
N PHE A 9 -6.70 0.33 9.22
CA PHE A 9 -5.27 0.68 9.16
C PHE A 9 -4.38 -0.50 8.76
N ARG A 10 -4.82 -1.73 9.08
CA ARG A 10 -4.16 -2.98 8.73
C ARG A 10 -5.23 -4.06 8.52
N ALA A 11 -4.98 -5.01 7.63
CA ALA A 11 -5.91 -6.11 7.35
C ALA A 11 -6.27 -6.93 8.61
N SER A 12 -5.29 -7.14 9.51
CA SER A 12 -5.51 -7.83 10.79
C SER A 12 -6.20 -7.00 11.86
N ASP A 13 -6.45 -5.71 11.61
CA ASP A 13 -7.11 -4.86 12.61
C ASP A 13 -8.60 -5.24 12.72
N THR A 14 -9.07 -5.32 13.97
CA THR A 14 -10.47 -5.62 14.28
C THR A 14 -11.36 -4.39 14.17
N ARG A 15 -10.78 -3.19 14.32
CA ARG A 15 -11.52 -1.92 14.32
C ARG A 15 -11.57 -1.35 12.92
N THR A 16 -12.79 -1.01 12.51
CA THR A 16 -13.05 -0.29 11.26
C THR A 16 -13.49 1.13 11.60
N TYR A 17 -12.98 2.10 10.85
CA TYR A 17 -13.29 3.52 11.01
C TYR A 17 -13.96 4.04 9.75
N THR A 18 -15.03 4.82 9.92
CA THR A 18 -15.78 5.38 8.79
C THR A 18 -15.35 6.80 8.48
N TYR A 19 -15.10 7.06 7.20
CA TYR A 19 -14.72 8.35 6.66
C TYR A 19 -15.72 8.79 5.61
N ALA A 20 -15.94 10.10 5.49
CA ALA A 20 -16.79 10.68 4.45
C ALA A 20 -15.94 11.07 3.24
N TYR A 21 -16.48 10.88 2.05
CA TYR A 21 -15.89 11.35 0.82
C TYR A 21 -16.93 12.11 0.02
N GLU A 22 -16.58 13.33 -0.36
CA GLU A 22 -17.41 14.20 -1.20
C GLU A 22 -16.76 14.27 -2.58
N GLY A 23 -17.31 13.51 -3.53
CA GLY A 23 -16.78 13.41 -4.88
C GLY A 23 -17.59 12.46 -5.75
N ASP A 24 -17.19 12.31 -7.00
CA ASP A 24 -17.85 11.38 -7.94
C ASP A 24 -17.08 10.06 -8.08
N GLU A 25 -15.97 9.92 -7.37
CA GLU A 25 -15.20 8.68 -7.31
C GLU A 25 -15.89 7.64 -6.41
N THR A 26 -15.83 6.39 -6.84
CA THR A 26 -16.35 5.25 -6.09
C THR A 26 -15.18 4.36 -5.68
N PHE A 27 -15.08 4.03 -4.39
CA PHE A 27 -14.06 3.12 -3.89
C PHE A 27 -14.59 1.69 -3.88
N ALA A 28 -13.69 0.72 -4.08
CA ALA A 28 -13.98 -0.69 -3.89
C ALA A 28 -13.31 -1.22 -2.62
N PRO A 29 -13.86 -2.26 -1.97
CA PRO A 29 -13.14 -2.97 -0.92
C PRO A 29 -11.80 -3.51 -1.46
N GLY A 30 -10.73 -3.27 -0.71
CA GLY A 30 -9.34 -3.54 -1.11
C GLY A 30 -8.57 -2.31 -1.60
N ASP A 31 -9.24 -1.20 -1.94
CA ASP A 31 -8.55 0.03 -2.30
C ASP A 31 -7.78 0.64 -1.12
N ILE A 32 -6.69 1.34 -1.43
CA ILE A 32 -5.91 2.07 -0.44
C ILE A 32 -6.22 3.57 -0.56
N VAL A 33 -6.66 4.17 0.54
CA VAL A 33 -7.00 5.61 0.61
C VAL A 33 -6.18 6.32 1.69
N LYS A 34 -6.07 7.64 1.55
CA LYS A 34 -5.38 8.54 2.47
C LYS A 34 -6.37 9.17 3.42
N VAL A 35 -6.16 9.00 4.72
CA VAL A 35 -6.96 9.64 5.77
C VAL A 35 -6.08 10.52 6.66
N PRO A 36 -6.63 11.62 7.21
CA PRO A 36 -5.88 12.49 8.11
C PRO A 36 -5.55 11.75 9.41
N ASP A 37 -4.30 11.86 9.86
CA ASP A 37 -3.91 11.32 11.16
C ASP A 37 -4.50 12.18 12.29
N ASN A 38 -4.89 11.55 13.40
CA ASN A 38 -5.46 12.28 14.53
C ASN A 38 -4.41 12.85 15.50
N ARG A 39 -3.17 12.35 15.45
CA ARG A 39 -2.11 12.67 16.41
C ARG A 39 -1.02 13.55 15.80
N SER A 40 -0.99 13.73 14.49
CA SER A 40 0.03 14.47 13.77
C SER A 40 -0.56 15.13 12.53
N ASP A 41 0.11 16.17 12.02
CA ASP A 41 -0.25 16.89 10.78
C ASP A 41 0.12 16.07 9.52
N GLY A 42 -0.11 14.76 9.60
CA GLY A 42 0.23 13.80 8.56
C GLY A 42 -0.99 13.06 8.06
N TRP A 43 -0.77 12.18 7.09
CA TRP A 43 -1.78 11.27 6.59
C TRP A 43 -1.35 9.82 6.82
N LYS A 44 -2.33 8.93 6.86
CA LYS A 44 -2.11 7.49 6.93
C LYS A 44 -2.80 6.79 5.77
N ARG A 45 -2.18 5.70 5.32
CA ARG A 45 -2.79 4.75 4.39
C ARG A 45 -3.72 3.82 5.15
N VAL A 46 -4.93 3.62 4.63
CA VAL A 46 -5.92 2.69 5.14
C VAL A 46 -6.54 1.93 3.99
N GLU A 47 -6.89 0.68 4.24
CA GLU A 47 -7.55 -0.21 3.29
C GLU A 47 -9.06 -0.08 3.43
N VAL A 48 -9.75 0.06 2.29
CA VAL A 48 -11.21 0.11 2.23
C VAL A 48 -11.77 -1.29 2.45
N VAL A 49 -12.70 -1.41 3.39
CA VAL A 49 -13.38 -2.67 3.72
C VAL A 49 -14.80 -2.69 3.16
N SER A 50 -15.47 -1.53 3.16
CA SER A 50 -16.82 -1.39 2.64
C SER A 50 -17.11 0.06 2.31
N VAL A 51 -18.02 0.28 1.38
CA VAL A 51 -18.54 1.61 1.04
C VAL A 51 -20.05 1.59 1.20
N SER A 52 -20.60 2.68 1.75
CA SER A 52 -22.02 2.89 1.97
C SER A 52 -22.40 4.29 1.53
N ASP A 53 -23.56 4.46 0.91
CA ASP A 53 -24.15 5.78 0.63
C ASP A 53 -24.94 6.34 1.83
N GLN A 54 -25.23 5.51 2.84
CA GLN A 54 -25.96 5.90 4.03
C GLN A 54 -25.04 6.58 5.08
N ALA A 55 -25.42 7.80 5.48
CA ALA A 55 -24.71 8.55 6.52
C ALA A 55 -24.83 7.90 7.91
N PRO A 56 -23.71 7.67 8.62
CA PRO A 56 -23.73 7.25 10.01
C PRO A 56 -24.23 8.37 10.94
N PRO A 57 -24.74 8.04 12.15
CA PRO A 57 -25.23 9.02 13.12
C PRO A 57 -24.11 9.80 13.86
N PHE A 58 -22.87 9.74 13.37
CA PHE A 58 -21.70 10.35 14.00
C PHE A 58 -20.88 11.15 12.97
N PRO A 59 -20.17 12.21 13.39
CA PRO A 59 -19.35 13.02 12.49
C PRO A 59 -18.21 12.18 11.91
N CYS A 60 -18.14 12.11 10.58
CA CYS A 60 -17.11 11.39 9.84
C CYS A 60 -16.03 12.37 9.37
N LYS A 61 -14.76 11.97 9.47
CA LYS A 61 -13.65 12.76 8.92
C LYS A 61 -13.57 12.60 7.40
N PRO A 62 -13.09 13.61 6.66
CA PRO A 62 -12.96 13.52 5.21
C PRO A 62 -11.81 12.61 4.79
N ILE A 63 -11.97 11.92 3.66
CA ILE A 63 -10.89 11.23 2.94
C ILE A 63 -10.10 12.28 2.16
N LEU A 64 -8.76 12.22 2.24
CA LEU A 64 -7.88 13.18 1.56
C LEU A 64 -7.67 12.84 0.07
N GLY A 65 -7.84 11.57 -0.29
CA GLY A 65 -7.74 11.08 -1.67
C GLY A 65 -7.33 9.61 -1.73
N ARG A 66 -7.28 9.04 -2.94
CA ARG A 66 -6.78 7.68 -3.17
C ARG A 66 -5.24 7.64 -3.13
N VAL A 67 -4.68 6.52 -2.69
CA VAL A 67 -3.27 6.23 -2.94
C VAL A 67 -3.23 5.56 -4.30
N GLU A 68 -2.69 6.22 -5.32
CA GLU A 68 -2.25 5.52 -6.52
C GLU A 68 -1.10 4.60 -6.11
N ASP A 69 -1.39 3.31 -6.00
CA ASP A 69 -0.38 2.28 -5.86
C ASP A 69 0.39 2.28 -7.19
N VAL A 70 1.52 2.98 -7.24
CA VAL A 70 2.52 2.67 -8.26
C VAL A 70 2.92 1.23 -7.94
N PRO A 71 2.61 0.26 -8.81
CA PRO A 71 2.86 -1.14 -8.51
C PRO A 71 4.33 -1.24 -8.10
N ALA A 72 4.57 -1.73 -6.89
CA ALA A 72 5.91 -2.09 -6.47
C ALA A 72 6.39 -3.13 -7.49
N GLU A 73 7.16 -2.67 -8.48
CA GLU A 73 7.84 -3.53 -9.43
C GLU A 73 8.56 -4.58 -8.58
N PRO A 74 8.34 -5.89 -8.84
CA PRO A 74 8.98 -6.91 -8.03
C PRO A 74 10.47 -6.65 -8.07
N ASP A 75 11.06 -6.50 -6.89
CA ASP A 75 12.50 -6.39 -6.67
C ASP A 75 13.18 -7.45 -7.53
N VAL A 76 13.73 -7.01 -8.67
CA VAL A 76 14.53 -7.87 -9.52
C VAL A 76 15.81 -8.03 -8.73
N PHE A 77 15.83 -9.03 -7.84
CA PHE A 77 17.05 -9.55 -7.25
C PHE A 77 17.95 -9.95 -8.43
N GLN A 78 18.81 -9.02 -8.86
CA GLN A 78 19.93 -9.31 -9.73
C GLN A 78 20.93 -10.11 -8.88
N ALA A 79 20.66 -11.40 -8.74
CA ALA A 79 21.67 -12.38 -8.43
C ALA A 79 22.62 -12.43 -9.63
N ASN A 80 23.62 -11.56 -9.63
CA ASN A 80 24.83 -11.77 -10.43
C ASN A 80 25.58 -12.95 -9.83
N ASP A 81 25.11 -14.17 -10.13
CA ASP A 81 25.92 -15.37 -10.05
C ASP A 81 27.03 -15.21 -11.08
N THR A 82 28.23 -14.87 -10.62
CA THR A 82 29.43 -14.86 -11.46
C THR A 82 30.21 -16.13 -11.17
N PRO A 83 30.06 -17.21 -11.94
CA PRO A 83 30.99 -18.32 -11.91
C PRO A 83 32.01 -18.12 -13.03
N ILE A 84 33.16 -17.53 -12.71
CA ILE A 84 34.39 -17.77 -13.47
C ILE A 84 35.53 -18.12 -12.53
N ASP A 85 35.47 -19.35 -12.04
CA ASP A 85 36.64 -20.14 -11.69
C ASP A 85 37.50 -20.32 -12.95
N ARG A 86 38.54 -19.50 -13.12
CA ARG A 86 39.64 -19.72 -14.06
C ARG A 86 40.90 -19.03 -13.55
N ASP A 87 41.53 -19.62 -12.54
CA ASP A 87 42.98 -19.53 -12.39
C ASP A 87 43.51 -20.85 -11.80
N GLY A 88 43.32 -21.91 -12.58
CA GLY A 88 43.97 -23.20 -12.40
C GLY A 88 44.75 -23.51 -13.67
N LEU A 89 45.89 -22.86 -13.86
CA LEU A 89 46.92 -23.32 -14.79
C LEU A 89 48.16 -23.66 -13.99
N ASP A 90 48.20 -24.91 -13.54
CA ASP A 90 49.35 -25.56 -12.90
C ASP A 90 50.59 -25.59 -13.83
N PRO A 91 51.81 -25.72 -13.27
CA PRO A 91 53.07 -25.46 -13.95
C PRO A 91 53.54 -26.67 -14.77
N VAL A 92 53.94 -26.45 -16.02
CA VAL A 92 54.78 -27.41 -16.77
C VAL A 92 56.24 -26.97 -16.67
N VAL A 93 56.94 -27.60 -15.75
CA VAL A 93 58.38 -27.86 -15.85
C VAL A 93 58.53 -29.06 -16.79
N GLN A 94 59.32 -28.96 -17.87
CA GLN A 94 60.09 -30.10 -18.36
C GLN A 94 61.22 -29.69 -19.32
N PHE A 95 62.43 -30.06 -18.85
CA PHE A 95 63.73 -30.35 -19.51
C PHE A 95 64.48 -29.25 -20.27
#